data_AF-A0A7W0QD46-F1
#
_entry.id   AF-A0A7W0QD46-F1
#
_cell.length_a   1.000
_cell.length_b   1.000
_cell.length_c   1.000
_cell.angle_alpha   90.00
_cell.angle_beta   90.00
_cell.angle_gamma   90.00
#
_symmetry.space_group_name_H-M   'P 1'
#
loop_
_entity.id
_entity.type
_entity.pdbx_description
1 polymer ?
#
loop_
_entity_poly.entity_id
_entity_poly.type
_entity_poly.pdbx_seq_one_letter_code
_entity_poly.pdbx_strand_id
1 'polypeptide(L)'
;MAALEFPKPSLRLLQELAARLLDSRKPGTPNASFARAVLVGFFDTCMHAGLDRLLSELEQAHAPLDLSDRATLADHPTVSAALVTQLDAANLDGGGPRVAKPRQVVDCVIAALGLTLVDEPDRTITLDHAVKTAMVAALASVIDDALAVPQLRDTIVAEARKRCDPSQLGTFDKIALQLDDRAMRMIKQPKVPLDASHAVQRALHEARTAVFDRISRVAIDRAKAKLEQASPEAAARIDQPVTLKLTPRDVAILRASDARVPKMPEPFAASLLESLTELSRIAWRAFEQPVRPYAASQTFAVGELVEHPKFGRGTVLSCMAQRIDVEFPDGKHTLVHVAPRK
;
A
#
# COMPACT_ATOMS: atom_id res chain seq x y z
N MET A 1 -10.02 18.99 23.20
CA MET A 1 -9.62 17.82 22.41
C MET A 1 -8.25 18.13 21.82
N ALA A 2 -7.34 17.15 21.76
CA ALA A 2 -6.08 17.35 21.06
C ALA A 2 -6.36 17.64 19.58
N ALA A 3 -5.56 18.49 18.95
CA ALA A 3 -5.67 18.75 17.52
C ALA A 3 -5.30 17.46 16.76
N LEU A 4 -6.10 17.08 15.76
CA LEU A 4 -5.83 15.93 14.91
C LEU A 4 -4.75 16.32 13.90
N GLU A 5 -3.61 15.64 13.93
CA GLU A 5 -2.46 16.02 13.12
C GLU A 5 -2.44 15.30 11.77
N PHE A 6 -2.31 16.04 10.67
CA PHE A 6 -2.18 15.50 9.32
C PHE A 6 -0.80 15.86 8.72
N PRO A 7 0.03 14.89 8.32
CA PRO A 7 1.35 15.16 7.77
C PRO A 7 1.30 15.90 6.43
N LYS A 8 2.03 17.02 6.33
CA LYS A 8 2.16 17.79 5.08
C LYS A 8 2.65 16.95 3.89
N PRO A 9 3.62 16.02 4.02
CA PRO A 9 4.03 15.18 2.90
C PRO A 9 2.88 14.37 2.26
N SER A 10 1.87 14.00 3.05
CA SER A 10 0.71 13.22 2.60
C SER A 10 -0.34 14.07 1.85
N LEU A 11 -0.23 15.40 1.86
CA LEU A 11 -1.15 16.28 1.12
C LEU A 11 -1.12 16.01 -0.38
N ARG A 12 0.05 15.65 -0.92
CA ARG A 12 0.19 15.34 -2.35
C ARG A 12 -0.72 14.18 -2.76
N LEU A 13 -0.79 13.12 -1.95
CA LEU A 13 -1.63 11.95 -2.23
C LEU A 13 -3.13 12.33 -2.23
N LEU A 14 -3.55 13.17 -1.29
CA LEU A 14 -4.93 13.68 -1.27
C LEU A 14 -5.23 14.59 -2.46
N GLN A 15 -4.26 15.39 -2.92
CA GLN A 15 -4.42 16.23 -4.12
C GLN A 15 -4.56 15.37 -5.38
N GLU A 16 -3.75 14.30 -5.51
CA GLU A 16 -3.86 13.34 -6.62
C GLU A 16 -5.20 12.59 -6.61
N LEU A 17 -5.69 12.20 -5.43
CA LEU A 17 -7.04 11.67 -5.26
C LEU A 17 -8.10 12.69 -5.71
N ALA A 18 -8.03 13.91 -5.20
CA ALA A 18 -9.00 14.97 -5.50
C ALA A 18 -9.04 15.29 -7.00
N ALA A 19 -7.88 15.33 -7.67
CA ALA A 19 -7.79 15.52 -9.12
C ALA A 19 -8.53 14.41 -9.87
N ARG A 20 -8.26 13.14 -9.56
CA ARG A 20 -8.94 12.00 -10.19
C ARG A 20 -10.46 12.03 -9.98
N LEU A 21 -10.90 12.35 -8.77
CA LEU A 21 -12.32 12.43 -8.47
C LEU A 21 -12.99 13.59 -9.23
N LEU A 22 -12.35 14.76 -9.31
CA LEU A 22 -12.83 15.90 -10.09
C LEU A 22 -12.92 15.59 -11.58
N ASP A 23 -11.92 14.90 -12.15
CA ASP A 23 -11.93 14.49 -13.56
C ASP A 23 -13.07 13.52 -13.87
N SER A 24 -13.45 12.67 -12.90
CA SER A 24 -14.57 11.74 -13.02
C SER A 24 -15.94 12.36 -12.73
N ARG A 25 -15.98 13.57 -12.14
CA ARG A 25 -17.22 14.23 -11.70
C ARG A 25 -17.97 14.79 -12.90
N LYS A 26 -19.22 14.37 -13.09
CA LYS A 26 -20.10 14.93 -14.12
C LYS A 26 -20.65 16.29 -13.67
N PRO A 27 -20.87 17.26 -14.58
CA PRO A 27 -21.56 18.50 -14.25
C PRO A 27 -22.91 18.23 -13.56
N GLY A 28 -23.19 18.94 -12.47
CA GLY A 28 -24.42 18.76 -11.68
C GLY A 28 -24.41 17.57 -10.73
N THR A 29 -23.29 16.87 -10.55
CA THR A 29 -23.17 15.82 -9.51
C THR A 29 -23.38 16.45 -8.12
N PRO A 30 -24.33 15.95 -7.30
CA PRO A 30 -24.56 16.47 -5.97
C PRO A 30 -23.31 16.42 -5.10
N ASN A 31 -23.06 17.48 -4.33
CA ASN A 31 -21.89 17.55 -3.44
C ASN A 31 -21.91 16.48 -2.35
N ALA A 32 -23.09 15.98 -1.93
CA ALA A 32 -23.20 14.83 -1.04
C ALA A 32 -22.57 13.55 -1.61
N SER A 33 -22.87 13.22 -2.88
CA SER A 33 -22.30 12.05 -3.55
C SER A 33 -20.79 12.21 -3.75
N PHE A 34 -20.34 13.43 -4.05
CA PHE A 34 -18.91 13.74 -4.21
C PHE A 34 -18.16 13.68 -2.86
N ALA A 35 -18.71 14.26 -1.80
CA ALA A 35 -18.19 14.22 -0.43
C ALA A 35 -17.98 12.78 0.03
N ARG A 36 -18.98 11.91 -0.21
CA ARG A 36 -18.88 10.48 0.10
C ARG A 36 -17.69 9.83 -0.61
N ALA A 37 -17.52 10.08 -1.91
CA ALA A 37 -16.38 9.54 -2.67
C ALA A 37 -15.03 10.07 -2.17
N VAL A 38 -14.97 11.36 -1.80
CA VAL A 38 -13.77 11.99 -1.22
C VAL A 38 -13.41 11.37 0.13
N LEU A 39 -14.38 11.17 1.03
CA LEU A 39 -14.14 10.57 2.35
C LEU A 39 -13.71 9.11 2.26
N VAL A 40 -14.31 8.33 1.36
CA VAL A 40 -13.85 6.96 1.06
C VAL A 40 -12.40 6.97 0.56
N GLY A 41 -12.08 7.85 -0.38
CA GLY A 41 -10.72 7.97 -0.90
C GLY A 41 -9.73 8.51 0.13
N PHE A 42 -10.16 9.40 1.03
CA PHE A 42 -9.35 9.89 2.14
C PHE A 42 -9.01 8.76 3.11
N PHE A 43 -10.00 7.93 3.47
CA PHE A 43 -9.78 6.74 4.28
C PHE A 43 -8.75 5.82 3.61
N ASP A 44 -8.92 5.53 2.32
CA ASP A 44 -7.97 4.71 1.57
C ASP A 44 -6.58 5.35 1.55
N THR A 45 -6.49 6.67 1.37
CA THR A 45 -5.23 7.40 1.34
C THR A 45 -4.54 7.32 2.71
N CYS A 46 -5.29 7.48 3.80
CA CYS A 46 -4.77 7.33 5.15
C CYS A 46 -4.27 5.90 5.39
N MET A 47 -5.04 4.89 4.98
CA MET A 47 -4.64 3.48 5.08
C MET A 47 -3.39 3.17 4.25
N HIS A 48 -3.26 3.71 3.03
CA HIS A 48 -2.08 3.53 2.19
C HIS A 48 -0.86 4.30 2.72
N ALA A 49 -1.09 5.48 3.31
CA ALA A 49 -0.04 6.31 3.89
C ALA A 49 0.31 5.92 5.34
N GLY A 50 -0.31 4.88 5.92
CA GLY A 50 -0.08 4.44 7.29
C GLY A 50 -0.46 5.47 8.36
N LEU A 51 -1.51 6.26 8.11
CA LEU A 51 -2.03 7.29 9.01
C LEU A 51 -3.05 6.70 10.02
N ASP A 52 -2.76 5.53 10.55
CA ASP A 52 -3.70 4.72 11.35
C ASP A 52 -4.02 5.36 12.69
N ARG A 53 -3.01 6.03 13.26
CA ARG A 53 -3.19 6.84 14.46
C ARG A 53 -4.18 7.97 14.21
N LEU A 54 -4.09 8.65 13.06
CA LEU A 54 -5.04 9.69 12.70
C LEU A 54 -6.45 9.10 12.53
N LEU A 55 -6.58 7.94 11.89
CA LEU A 55 -7.87 7.26 11.77
C LEU A 55 -8.44 6.91 13.16
N SER A 56 -7.62 6.36 14.07
CA SER A 56 -8.04 6.07 15.45
C SER A 56 -8.43 7.34 16.22
N GLU A 57 -7.69 8.44 16.06
CA GLU A 57 -8.00 9.71 16.69
C GLU A 57 -9.27 10.35 16.09
N LEU A 58 -9.53 10.18 14.79
CA LEU A 58 -10.78 10.55 14.13
C LEU A 58 -11.97 9.74 14.66
N GLU A 59 -11.78 8.43 14.86
CA GLU A 59 -12.77 7.54 15.47
C GLU A 59 -13.19 8.04 16.86
N GLN A 60 -12.20 8.40 17.68
CA GLN A 60 -12.41 8.97 19.02
C GLN A 60 -13.06 10.36 18.96
N ALA A 61 -12.65 11.20 18.01
CA ALA A 61 -13.15 12.57 17.87
C ALA A 61 -14.60 12.65 17.36
N HIS A 62 -15.04 11.64 16.61
CA HIS A 62 -16.35 11.61 15.96
C HIS A 62 -17.22 10.43 16.41
N ALA A 63 -17.23 10.10 17.70
CA ALA A 63 -18.06 9.01 18.20
C ALA A 63 -19.58 9.23 17.92
N PRO A 64 -20.35 8.20 17.49
CA PRO A 64 -19.92 6.83 17.24
C PRO A 64 -19.48 6.64 15.79
N LEU A 65 -18.17 6.68 15.54
CA LEU A 65 -17.56 6.29 14.28
C LEU A 65 -16.92 4.91 14.45
N ASP A 66 -17.14 4.00 13.51
CA ASP A 66 -16.50 2.67 13.47
C ASP A 66 -15.77 2.52 12.14
N LEU A 67 -14.45 2.68 12.16
CA LEU A 67 -13.62 2.63 10.97
C LEU A 67 -13.26 1.21 10.52
N SER A 68 -13.95 0.19 11.03
CA SER A 68 -13.81 -1.19 10.52
C SER A 68 -14.42 -1.40 9.13
N ASP A 69 -15.33 -0.51 8.70
CA ASP A 69 -15.82 -0.43 7.33
C ASP A 69 -15.32 0.86 6.67
N ARG A 70 -14.77 0.70 5.46
CA ARG A 70 -14.30 1.78 4.58
C ARG A 70 -15.38 2.84 4.33
N ALA A 71 -16.65 2.45 4.33
CA ALA A 71 -17.76 3.35 4.08
C ALA A 71 -18.16 4.20 5.30
N THR A 72 -17.84 3.78 6.52
CA THR A 72 -18.41 4.40 7.74
C THR A 72 -18.01 5.86 7.90
N LEU A 73 -16.78 6.24 7.57
CA LEU A 73 -16.35 7.64 7.61
C LEU A 73 -17.17 8.50 6.64
N ALA A 74 -17.47 7.96 5.47
CA ALA A 74 -18.20 8.65 4.41
C ALA A 74 -19.71 8.75 4.69
N ASP A 75 -20.24 7.76 5.41
CA ASP A 75 -21.64 7.66 5.80
C ASP A 75 -21.92 8.29 7.18
N HIS A 76 -20.88 8.73 7.90
CA HIS A 76 -21.04 9.40 9.19
C HIS A 76 -21.70 10.78 9.03
N PRO A 77 -22.88 11.02 9.63
CA PRO A 77 -23.74 12.15 9.28
C PRO A 77 -23.08 13.50 9.54
N THR A 78 -22.40 13.65 10.69
CA THR A 78 -21.75 14.92 11.06
C THR A 78 -20.56 15.23 10.17
N VAL A 79 -19.74 14.23 9.86
CA VAL A 79 -18.51 14.40 9.05
C VAL A 79 -18.88 14.67 7.60
N SER A 80 -19.82 13.90 7.07
CA SER A 80 -20.33 14.07 5.71
C SER A 80 -21.00 15.44 5.53
N ALA A 81 -21.86 15.86 6.47
CA ALA A 81 -22.49 17.18 6.42
C ALA A 81 -21.46 18.31 6.53
N ALA A 82 -20.45 18.18 7.40
CA ALA A 82 -19.37 19.16 7.51
C ALA A 82 -18.60 19.29 6.18
N LEU A 83 -18.25 18.19 5.53
CA LEU A 83 -17.55 18.22 4.24
C LEU A 83 -18.44 18.80 3.14
N VAL A 84 -19.72 18.41 3.06
CA VAL A 84 -20.67 19.01 2.10
C VAL A 84 -20.74 20.52 2.27
N THR A 85 -20.85 21.00 3.51
CA THR A 85 -20.85 22.44 3.83
C THR A 85 -19.59 23.14 3.31
N GLN A 86 -18.41 22.53 3.50
CA GLN A 86 -17.14 23.08 2.99
C GLN A 86 -17.08 23.08 1.45
N LEU A 87 -17.57 22.03 0.81
CA LEU A 87 -17.58 21.90 -0.66
C LEU A 87 -18.57 22.88 -1.32
N ASP A 88 -19.73 23.09 -0.70
CA ASP A 88 -20.72 24.09 -1.14
C ASP A 88 -20.12 25.50 -1.06
N ALA A 89 -19.44 25.82 0.05
CA ALA A 89 -18.76 27.11 0.23
C ALA A 89 -17.62 27.32 -0.77
N ALA A 90 -16.90 26.25 -1.15
CA ALA A 90 -15.82 26.32 -2.14
C ALA A 90 -16.31 26.53 -3.58
N ASN A 91 -17.61 26.30 -3.86
CA ASN A 91 -18.23 26.44 -5.18
C ASN A 91 -17.41 25.79 -6.30
N LEU A 92 -17.21 24.47 -6.23
CA LEU A 92 -16.35 23.72 -7.15
C LEU A 92 -16.77 23.83 -8.63
N ASP A 93 -18.02 24.18 -8.92
CA ASP A 93 -18.54 24.38 -10.28
C ASP A 93 -18.40 25.83 -10.77
N GLY A 94 -17.94 26.74 -9.90
CA GLY A 94 -17.65 28.13 -10.25
C GLY A 94 -16.61 28.27 -11.36
N GLY A 95 -16.73 29.38 -12.11
CA GLY A 95 -15.75 29.80 -13.10
C GLY A 95 -14.42 30.14 -12.44
N GLY A 96 -13.47 29.20 -12.48
CA GLY A 96 -12.13 29.35 -11.95
C GLY A 96 -11.15 28.36 -12.59
N PRO A 97 -9.83 28.54 -12.41
CA PRO A 97 -8.82 27.67 -13.01
C PRO A 97 -8.99 26.22 -12.55
N ARG A 98 -9.13 25.29 -13.50
CA ARG A 98 -9.33 23.84 -13.20
C ARG A 98 -8.24 23.27 -12.30
N VAL A 99 -7.01 23.78 -12.39
CA VAL A 99 -5.83 23.31 -11.66
C VAL A 99 -5.86 23.66 -10.17
N ALA A 100 -6.64 24.68 -9.75
CA ALA A 100 -6.73 25.07 -8.33
C ALA A 100 -7.69 24.17 -7.52
N LYS A 101 -8.61 23.48 -8.22
CA LYS A 101 -9.71 22.73 -7.60
C LYS A 101 -9.28 21.54 -6.75
N PRO A 102 -8.24 20.73 -7.11
CA PRO A 102 -7.80 19.63 -6.26
C PRO A 102 -7.33 20.10 -4.88
N ARG A 103 -6.56 21.19 -4.82
CA ARG A 103 -6.10 21.77 -3.55
C ARG A 103 -7.26 22.26 -2.71
N GLN A 104 -8.24 22.93 -3.32
CA GLN A 104 -9.46 23.38 -2.61
C GLN A 104 -10.23 22.21 -1.99
N VAL A 105 -10.39 21.09 -2.71
CA VAL A 105 -11.02 19.88 -2.17
C VAL A 105 -10.24 19.34 -0.97
N VAL A 106 -8.92 19.31 -1.03
CA VAL A 106 -8.08 18.90 0.11
C VAL A 106 -8.26 19.85 1.29
N ASP A 107 -8.25 21.15 1.06
CA ASP A 107 -8.46 22.16 2.12
C ASP A 107 -9.86 21.98 2.77
N CYS A 108 -10.89 21.66 1.98
CA CYS A 108 -12.22 21.31 2.49
C CYS A 108 -12.20 20.06 3.39
N VAL A 109 -11.43 19.02 3.02
CA VAL A 109 -11.29 17.79 3.83
C VAL A 109 -10.56 18.08 5.14
N ILE A 110 -9.43 18.80 5.08
CA ILE A 110 -8.67 19.20 6.27
C ILE A 110 -9.55 20.01 7.22
N ALA A 111 -10.30 20.98 6.71
CA ALA A 111 -11.21 21.81 7.51
C ALA A 111 -12.39 21.01 8.08
N ALA A 112 -13.04 20.15 7.28
CA ALA A 112 -14.20 19.38 7.70
C ALA A 112 -13.88 18.35 8.80
N LEU A 113 -12.67 17.78 8.77
CA LEU A 113 -12.17 16.81 9.73
C LEU A 113 -11.42 17.45 10.91
N GLY A 114 -11.29 18.78 10.96
CA GLY A 114 -10.58 19.47 12.04
C GLY A 114 -9.09 19.13 12.10
N LEU A 115 -8.47 18.88 10.96
CA LEU A 115 -7.07 18.45 10.85
C LEU A 115 -6.13 19.66 10.88
N THR A 116 -4.99 19.50 11.56
CA THR A 116 -3.90 20.48 11.60
C THR A 116 -2.70 19.93 10.85
N LEU A 117 -2.15 20.71 9.92
CA LEU A 117 -1.02 20.28 9.11
C LEU A 117 0.29 20.33 9.90
N VAL A 118 0.97 19.19 10.04
CA VAL A 118 2.27 19.08 10.73
C VAL A 118 3.37 18.66 9.76
N ASP A 119 4.59 19.14 10.01
CA ASP A 119 5.75 18.77 9.19
C ASP A 119 6.20 17.32 9.43
N GLU A 120 6.08 16.81 10.67
CA GLU A 120 6.46 15.45 11.04
C GLU A 120 5.54 14.87 12.14
N PRO A 121 4.80 13.79 11.91
CA PRO A 121 4.27 12.96 12.98
C PRO A 121 5.35 11.98 13.46
N ASP A 122 5.60 12.01 14.76
CA ASP A 122 6.66 11.31 15.47
C ASP A 122 6.65 9.76 15.33
N ARG A 123 7.87 9.20 15.34
CA ARG A 123 8.31 7.79 15.48
C ARG A 123 8.29 6.90 14.25
N THR A 124 9.22 7.20 13.35
CA THR A 124 9.71 6.30 12.29
C THR A 124 10.69 5.28 12.86
N ILE A 125 10.60 4.02 12.43
CA ILE A 125 11.66 3.02 12.66
C ILE A 125 12.42 2.93 11.34
N THR A 126 13.65 3.42 11.32
CA THR A 126 14.52 3.32 10.14
C THR A 126 15.19 1.95 10.12
N LEU A 127 15.04 1.25 8.99
CA LEU A 127 15.76 0.00 8.73
C LEU A 127 16.90 0.27 7.77
N ASP A 128 18.06 -0.27 8.10
CA ASP A 128 19.21 -0.25 7.21
C ASP A 128 18.90 -0.96 5.88
N HIS A 129 19.53 -0.51 4.80
CA HIS A 129 19.41 -1.09 3.47
C HIS A 129 19.72 -2.59 3.47
N ALA A 130 20.68 -3.03 4.29
CA ALA A 130 20.99 -4.45 4.44
C ALA A 130 19.79 -5.27 4.94
N VAL A 131 19.01 -4.74 5.88
CA VAL A 131 17.79 -5.40 6.41
C VAL A 131 16.73 -5.49 5.31
N LYS A 132 16.53 -4.41 4.55
CA LYS A 132 15.59 -4.37 3.41
C LYS A 132 15.95 -5.44 2.37
N THR A 133 17.21 -5.51 1.98
CA THR A 133 17.71 -6.51 1.03
C THR A 133 17.53 -7.93 1.57
N ALA A 134 17.84 -8.16 2.85
CA ALA A 134 17.68 -9.48 3.49
C ALA A 134 16.22 -9.97 3.52
N MET A 135 15.27 -9.07 3.73
CA MET A 135 13.86 -9.46 3.64
C MET A 135 13.42 -9.70 2.21
N VAL A 136 13.81 -8.87 1.24
CA VAL A 136 13.47 -9.08 -0.18
C VAL A 136 13.97 -10.45 -0.62
N ALA A 137 15.18 -10.83 -0.20
CA ALA A 137 15.70 -12.17 -0.39
C ALA A 137 14.85 -13.25 0.31
N ALA A 138 14.41 -13.02 1.55
CA ALA A 138 13.53 -13.93 2.27
C ALA A 138 12.16 -14.12 1.59
N LEU A 139 11.62 -13.06 0.98
CA LEU A 139 10.39 -13.10 0.19
C LEU A 139 10.59 -13.85 -1.12
N ALA A 140 11.66 -13.54 -1.84
CA ALA A 140 12.04 -14.20 -3.08
C ALA A 140 12.25 -15.71 -2.86
N SER A 141 12.79 -16.12 -1.71
CA SER A 141 12.98 -17.55 -1.39
C SER A 141 11.69 -18.37 -1.40
N VAL A 142 10.53 -17.74 -1.15
CA VAL A 142 9.23 -18.45 -1.24
C VAL A 142 8.84 -18.70 -2.69
N ILE A 143 9.28 -17.87 -3.62
CA ILE A 143 9.07 -18.08 -5.06
C ILE A 143 9.82 -19.35 -5.49
N ASP A 144 11.07 -19.49 -5.05
CA ASP A 144 11.92 -20.63 -5.40
C ASP A 144 11.39 -21.95 -4.84
N ASP A 145 10.82 -21.94 -3.63
CA ASP A 145 10.28 -23.14 -2.99
C ASP A 145 8.82 -23.44 -3.40
N ALA A 146 7.91 -22.48 -3.21
CA ALA A 146 6.46 -22.71 -3.24
C ALA A 146 5.79 -22.36 -4.59
N LEU A 147 6.46 -21.56 -5.43
CA LEU A 147 5.99 -21.23 -6.79
C LEU A 147 6.77 -21.99 -7.88
N ALA A 148 7.62 -22.94 -7.50
CA ALA A 148 8.31 -23.81 -8.44
C ALA A 148 7.31 -24.53 -9.36
N VAL A 149 7.55 -24.44 -10.68
CA VAL A 149 6.49 -24.62 -11.69
C VAL A 149 5.90 -26.04 -11.77
N PRO A 150 6.54 -27.16 -11.43
CA PRO A 150 5.77 -28.41 -11.28
C PRO A 150 4.91 -28.42 -10.00
N GLN A 151 5.48 -27.95 -8.89
CA GLN A 151 4.88 -28.06 -7.57
C GLN A 151 3.66 -27.17 -7.39
N LEU A 152 3.66 -25.98 -8.02
CA LEU A 152 2.53 -25.04 -7.96
C LEU A 152 1.28 -25.64 -8.60
N ARG A 153 1.41 -26.21 -9.80
CA ARG A 153 0.27 -26.87 -10.48
C ARG A 153 -0.25 -28.04 -9.67
N ASP A 154 0.64 -28.91 -9.22
CA ASP A 154 0.23 -30.12 -8.50
C ASP A 154 -0.46 -29.77 -7.17
N THR A 155 0.01 -28.73 -6.48
CA THR A 155 -0.62 -28.20 -5.27
C THR A 155 -2.02 -27.64 -5.57
N ILE A 156 -2.16 -26.81 -6.60
CA ILE A 156 -3.47 -26.25 -6.99
C ILE A 156 -4.44 -27.36 -7.40
N VAL A 157 -4.01 -28.33 -8.20
CA VAL A 157 -4.84 -29.44 -8.66
C VAL A 157 -5.26 -30.31 -7.47
N ALA A 158 -4.35 -30.66 -6.56
CA ALA A 158 -4.69 -31.44 -5.37
C ALA A 158 -5.70 -30.70 -4.48
N GLU A 159 -5.52 -29.39 -4.30
CA GLU A 159 -6.37 -28.55 -3.46
C GLU A 159 -7.75 -28.31 -4.11
N ALA A 160 -7.82 -28.17 -5.43
CA ALA A 160 -9.06 -28.09 -6.19
C ALA A 160 -9.83 -29.41 -6.19
N ARG A 161 -9.13 -30.55 -6.29
CA ARG A 161 -9.74 -31.88 -6.24
C ARG A 161 -10.49 -32.09 -4.92
N LYS A 162 -9.91 -31.65 -3.78
CA LYS A 162 -10.57 -31.73 -2.45
C LYS A 162 -11.86 -30.92 -2.35
N ARG A 163 -11.97 -29.82 -3.11
CA ARG A 163 -13.16 -28.94 -3.15
C ARG A 163 -14.19 -29.37 -4.18
N CYS A 164 -13.80 -30.22 -5.12
CA CYS A 164 -14.65 -30.65 -6.21
C CYS A 164 -15.70 -31.64 -5.71
N ASP A 165 -16.95 -31.49 -6.16
CA ASP A 165 -18.02 -32.45 -5.90
C ASP A 165 -17.59 -33.84 -6.42
N PRO A 166 -17.77 -34.93 -5.63
CA PRO A 166 -17.42 -36.28 -6.04
C PRO A 166 -18.00 -36.70 -7.40
N SER A 167 -19.22 -36.24 -7.74
CA SER A 167 -19.87 -36.50 -9.03
C SER A 167 -19.14 -35.87 -10.23
N GLN A 168 -18.32 -34.85 -9.99
CA GLN A 168 -17.61 -34.08 -11.00
C GLN A 168 -16.14 -34.50 -11.16
N LEU A 169 -15.63 -35.45 -10.35
CA LEU A 169 -14.21 -35.83 -10.35
C LEU A 169 -13.72 -36.35 -11.71
N GLY A 170 -14.55 -37.09 -12.45
CA GLY A 170 -14.19 -37.54 -13.80
C GLY A 170 -14.02 -36.39 -14.80
N THR A 171 -14.80 -35.31 -14.66
CA THR A 171 -14.66 -34.08 -15.45
C THR A 171 -13.46 -33.27 -14.98
N PHE A 172 -13.25 -33.20 -13.66
CA PHE A 172 -12.09 -32.56 -13.04
C PHE A 172 -10.78 -33.11 -13.60
N ASP A 173 -10.62 -34.44 -13.63
CA ASP A 173 -9.41 -35.09 -14.12
C ASP A 173 -9.11 -34.76 -15.59
N LYS A 174 -10.15 -34.70 -16.43
CA LYS A 174 -10.03 -34.27 -17.83
C LYS A 174 -9.58 -32.82 -17.95
N ILE A 175 -10.14 -31.91 -17.14
CA ILE A 175 -9.76 -30.50 -17.15
C ILE A 175 -8.34 -30.31 -16.61
N ALA A 176 -7.99 -30.96 -15.49
CA ALA A 176 -6.68 -30.85 -14.85
C ALA A 176 -5.54 -31.28 -15.79
N LEU A 177 -5.75 -32.31 -16.61
CA LEU A 177 -4.80 -32.74 -17.65
C LEU A 177 -4.57 -31.70 -18.76
N GLN A 178 -5.53 -30.80 -18.98
CA GLN A 178 -5.41 -29.74 -19.99
C GLN A 178 -4.91 -28.42 -19.40
N LEU A 179 -4.60 -28.34 -18.10
CA LEU A 179 -4.04 -27.13 -17.52
C LEU A 179 -2.55 -26.98 -17.89
N ASP A 180 -2.13 -25.74 -18.10
CA ASP A 180 -0.72 -25.38 -18.21
C ASP A 180 0.06 -25.75 -16.94
N ASP A 181 1.39 -25.66 -17.00
CA ASP A 181 2.29 -26.03 -15.91
C ASP A 181 2.05 -25.23 -14.63
N ARG A 182 1.24 -24.18 -14.67
CA ARG A 182 0.93 -23.31 -13.53
C ARG A 182 -0.53 -23.42 -13.09
N ALA A 183 -1.26 -24.42 -13.60
CA ALA A 183 -2.66 -24.68 -13.32
C ALA A 183 -3.61 -23.52 -13.57
N MET A 184 -3.34 -22.64 -14.52
CA MET A 184 -3.98 -21.33 -14.62
C MET A 184 -4.75 -21.10 -15.90
N ARG A 185 -4.29 -21.69 -16.99
CA ARG A 185 -4.99 -21.68 -18.28
C ARG A 185 -5.15 -23.09 -18.78
N MET A 186 -6.25 -23.34 -19.47
CA MET A 186 -6.40 -24.56 -20.24
C MET A 186 -5.62 -24.40 -21.55
N ILE A 187 -4.68 -25.31 -21.82
CA ILE A 187 -3.97 -25.44 -23.10
C ILE A 187 -4.98 -25.79 -24.20
N LYS A 188 -5.98 -26.62 -23.87
CA LYS A 188 -7.05 -27.02 -24.78
C LYS A 188 -8.36 -27.18 -24.03
N GLN A 189 -9.47 -26.79 -24.65
CA GLN A 189 -10.80 -26.96 -24.04
C GLN A 189 -11.23 -28.43 -24.12
N PRO A 190 -11.46 -29.11 -22.98
CA PRO A 190 -11.90 -30.49 -22.97
C PRO A 190 -13.38 -30.61 -23.36
N LYS A 191 -13.75 -31.73 -23.98
CA LYS A 191 -15.15 -32.05 -24.31
C LYS A 191 -15.86 -32.58 -23.07
N VAL A 192 -16.46 -31.68 -22.30
CA VAL A 192 -17.20 -31.98 -21.07
C VAL A 192 -18.48 -31.13 -21.01
N PRO A 193 -19.51 -31.55 -20.25
CA PRO A 193 -20.70 -30.75 -20.02
C PRO A 193 -20.36 -29.36 -19.46
N LEU A 194 -21.12 -28.33 -19.85
CA LEU A 194 -20.82 -26.93 -19.51
C LEU A 194 -20.97 -26.64 -18.02
N ASP A 195 -22.01 -27.19 -17.40
CA ASP A 195 -22.28 -27.14 -15.96
C ASP A 195 -21.13 -27.78 -15.15
N ALA A 196 -20.69 -28.97 -15.56
CA ALA A 196 -19.53 -29.65 -14.98
C ALA A 196 -18.24 -28.82 -15.14
N SER A 197 -18.04 -28.20 -16.30
CA SER A 197 -16.91 -27.30 -16.55
C SER A 197 -16.94 -26.08 -15.62
N HIS A 198 -18.09 -25.42 -15.46
CA HIS A 198 -18.22 -24.27 -14.56
C HIS A 198 -17.97 -24.65 -13.10
N ALA A 199 -18.48 -25.80 -12.65
CA ALA A 199 -18.25 -26.30 -11.30
C ALA A 199 -16.76 -26.56 -11.03
N VAL A 200 -16.06 -27.23 -11.96
CA VAL A 200 -14.61 -27.46 -11.85
C VAL A 200 -13.82 -26.16 -11.90
N GLN A 201 -14.19 -25.21 -12.78
CA GLN A 201 -13.53 -23.91 -12.85
C GLN A 201 -13.67 -23.11 -11.56
N ARG A 202 -14.83 -23.17 -10.89
CA ARG A 202 -15.03 -22.57 -9.57
C ARG A 202 -14.12 -23.20 -8.52
N ALA A 203 -14.08 -24.53 -8.45
CA ALA A 203 -13.19 -25.24 -7.52
C ALA A 203 -11.70 -24.92 -7.76
N LEU A 204 -11.28 -24.83 -9.03
CA LEU A 204 -9.93 -24.39 -9.40
C LEU A 204 -9.64 -22.94 -9.00
N HIS A 205 -10.61 -22.04 -9.17
CA HIS A 205 -10.45 -20.64 -8.77
C HIS A 205 -10.27 -20.51 -7.25
N GLU A 206 -11.16 -21.13 -6.47
CA GLU A 206 -11.08 -21.14 -5.00
C GLU A 206 -9.78 -21.78 -4.50
N ALA A 207 -9.33 -22.87 -5.14
CA ALA A 207 -8.06 -23.51 -4.80
C ALA A 207 -6.86 -22.61 -5.09
N ARG A 208 -6.84 -21.90 -6.24
CA ARG A 208 -5.77 -20.93 -6.55
C ARG A 208 -5.70 -19.84 -5.49
N THR A 209 -6.84 -19.22 -5.15
CA THR A 209 -6.90 -18.20 -4.09
C THR A 209 -6.36 -18.73 -2.77
N ALA A 210 -6.79 -19.92 -2.35
CA ALA A 210 -6.32 -20.53 -1.10
C ALA A 210 -4.82 -20.90 -1.10
N VAL A 211 -4.28 -21.34 -2.24
CA VAL A 211 -2.84 -21.61 -2.39
C VAL A 211 -2.05 -20.31 -2.35
N PHE A 212 -2.46 -19.28 -3.08
CA PHE A 212 -1.79 -17.98 -3.06
C PHE A 212 -1.86 -17.29 -1.70
N ASP A 213 -2.99 -17.36 -0.99
CA ASP A 213 -3.10 -16.88 0.40
C ASP A 213 -2.06 -17.54 1.30
N ARG A 214 -1.87 -18.86 1.17
CA ARG A 214 -0.91 -19.62 1.98
C ARG A 214 0.53 -19.24 1.64
N ILE A 215 0.85 -19.10 0.36
CA ILE A 215 2.17 -18.69 -0.12
C ILE A 215 2.50 -17.27 0.40
N SER A 216 1.55 -16.34 0.29
CA SER A 216 1.68 -14.97 0.79
C SER A 216 1.94 -14.95 2.31
N ARG A 217 1.20 -15.75 3.10
CA ARG A 217 1.44 -15.88 4.55
C ARG A 217 2.86 -16.33 4.86
N VAL A 218 3.31 -17.43 4.22
CA VAL A 218 4.67 -17.97 4.41
C VAL A 218 5.74 -16.95 4.02
N ALA A 219 5.53 -16.21 2.93
CA ALA A 219 6.44 -15.14 2.52
C ALA A 219 6.53 -14.05 3.60
N ILE A 220 5.39 -13.54 4.07
CA ILE A 220 5.34 -12.54 5.15
C ILE A 220 6.00 -13.08 6.43
N ASP A 221 5.77 -14.35 6.80
CA ASP A 221 6.41 -14.99 7.96
C ASP A 221 7.95 -14.99 7.84
N ARG A 222 8.50 -15.37 6.68
CA ARG A 222 9.95 -15.38 6.44
C ARG A 222 10.54 -13.97 6.51
N ALA A 223 9.89 -12.98 5.90
CA ALA A 223 10.31 -11.58 5.99
C ALA A 223 10.24 -11.04 7.41
N LYS A 224 9.15 -11.32 8.13
CA LYS A 224 8.98 -10.95 9.54
C LYS A 224 10.10 -11.56 10.39
N ALA A 225 10.46 -12.82 10.19
CA ALA A 225 11.55 -13.46 10.92
C ALA A 225 12.91 -12.76 10.68
N LYS A 226 13.18 -12.29 9.45
CA LYS A 226 14.39 -11.48 9.16
C LYS A 226 14.33 -10.11 9.81
N LEU A 227 13.15 -9.50 9.84
CA LEU A 227 12.99 -8.23 10.50
C LEU A 227 13.14 -8.35 12.02
N GLU A 228 12.54 -9.36 12.65
CA GLU A 228 12.63 -9.59 14.10
C GLU A 228 14.09 -9.62 14.58
N GLN A 229 14.99 -10.15 13.75
CA GLN A 229 16.44 -10.16 14.01
C GLN A 229 17.06 -8.75 14.04
N ALA A 230 16.51 -7.81 13.27
CA ALA A 230 16.98 -6.43 13.19
C ALA A 230 16.23 -5.46 14.12
N SER A 231 14.91 -5.64 14.27
CA SER A 231 14.03 -4.81 15.09
C SER A 231 12.79 -5.61 15.52
N PRO A 232 12.77 -6.13 16.76
CA PRO A 232 11.60 -6.79 17.35
C PRO A 232 10.36 -5.89 17.38
N GLU A 233 10.56 -4.58 17.64
CA GLU A 233 9.47 -3.61 17.65
C GLU A 233 8.82 -3.47 16.27
N ALA A 234 9.61 -3.38 15.20
CA ALA A 234 9.09 -3.32 13.84
C ALA A 234 8.37 -4.62 13.43
N ALA A 235 8.78 -5.76 13.99
CA ALA A 235 8.20 -7.05 13.68
C ALA A 235 6.86 -7.26 14.37
N ALA A 236 6.77 -6.84 15.63
CA ALA A 236 5.51 -6.82 16.37
C ALA A 236 4.44 -5.99 15.64
N ARG A 237 4.81 -4.89 14.98
CA ARG A 237 3.87 -4.02 14.23
C ARG A 237 3.20 -4.71 13.03
N ILE A 238 3.83 -5.72 12.42
CA ILE A 238 3.22 -6.46 11.28
C ILE A 238 1.95 -7.20 11.68
N ASP A 239 1.86 -7.61 12.96
CA ASP A 239 0.71 -8.31 13.51
C ASP A 239 -0.17 -7.40 14.39
N GLN A 240 0.19 -6.12 14.54
CA GLN A 240 -0.68 -5.16 15.20
C GLN A 240 -1.79 -4.74 14.23
N PRO A 241 -3.04 -4.61 14.70
CA PRO A 241 -4.12 -4.10 13.89
C PRO A 241 -3.82 -2.67 13.38
N VAL A 242 -4.01 -2.45 12.08
CA VAL A 242 -3.99 -1.12 11.42
C VAL A 242 -5.38 -0.46 11.51
N THR A 243 -6.41 -1.29 11.52
CA THR A 243 -7.81 -0.97 11.85
C THR A 243 -8.31 -1.93 12.92
N LEU A 244 -9.53 -1.74 13.44
CA LEU A 244 -10.12 -2.61 14.48
C LEU A 244 -10.13 -4.13 14.16
N LYS A 245 -9.84 -4.58 12.93
CA LYS A 245 -9.91 -6.00 12.54
C LYS A 245 -8.81 -6.52 11.62
N LEU A 246 -8.03 -5.66 10.96
CA LEU A 246 -7.05 -6.10 9.96
C LEU A 246 -5.64 -5.63 10.30
N THR A 247 -4.70 -6.58 10.31
CA THR A 247 -3.26 -6.31 10.44
C THR A 247 -2.67 -5.87 9.09
N PRO A 248 -1.48 -5.24 9.04
CA PRO A 248 -0.79 -4.95 7.79
C PRO A 248 -0.62 -6.21 6.95
N ARG A 249 -0.36 -7.33 7.62
CA ARG A 249 -0.27 -8.67 7.04
C ARG A 249 -1.55 -9.05 6.31
N ASP A 250 -2.71 -8.90 6.96
CA ASP A 250 -4.00 -9.27 6.35
C ASP A 250 -4.28 -8.43 5.09
N VAL A 251 -3.95 -7.13 5.13
CA VAL A 251 -4.11 -6.23 3.98
C VAL A 251 -3.27 -6.69 2.79
N ALA A 252 -2.00 -7.05 3.00
CA ALA A 252 -1.16 -7.52 1.90
C ALA A 252 -1.55 -8.90 1.36
N ILE A 253 -2.01 -9.82 2.22
CA ILE A 253 -2.54 -11.11 1.75
C ILE A 253 -3.73 -10.88 0.83
N LEU A 254 -4.68 -10.04 1.26
CA LEU A 254 -5.86 -9.71 0.46
C LEU A 254 -5.50 -9.06 -0.90
N ARG A 255 -4.47 -8.21 -0.93
CA ARG A 255 -3.98 -7.58 -2.17
C ARG A 255 -3.28 -8.56 -3.09
N ALA A 256 -2.37 -9.37 -2.56
CA ALA A 256 -1.64 -10.38 -3.33
C ALA A 256 -2.58 -11.43 -3.94
N SER A 257 -3.70 -11.71 -3.26
CA SER A 257 -4.72 -12.66 -3.70
C SER A 257 -5.90 -12.01 -4.43
N ASP A 258 -5.84 -10.71 -4.78
CA ASP A 258 -6.94 -10.03 -5.47
C ASP A 258 -7.13 -10.63 -6.88
N ALA A 259 -8.27 -11.29 -7.07
CA ALA A 259 -8.65 -11.93 -8.33
C ALA A 259 -8.73 -10.97 -9.54
N ARG A 260 -8.76 -9.65 -9.31
CA ARG A 260 -8.80 -8.62 -10.35
C ARG A 260 -7.42 -8.29 -10.91
N VAL A 261 -6.33 -8.71 -10.27
CA VAL A 261 -4.97 -8.52 -10.80
C VAL A 261 -4.77 -9.48 -11.97
N PRO A 262 -4.67 -9.01 -13.23
CA PRO A 262 -4.59 -9.89 -14.37
C PRO A 262 -3.17 -10.44 -14.49
N LYS A 263 -3.05 -11.78 -14.46
CA LYS A 263 -1.89 -12.63 -14.86
C LYS A 263 -0.88 -12.95 -13.74
N MET A 264 -0.85 -14.23 -13.34
CA MET A 264 0.30 -14.95 -12.74
C MET A 264 1.65 -14.74 -13.46
N PRO A 265 2.77 -15.34 -12.98
CA PRO A 265 3.34 -15.40 -11.64
C PRO A 265 4.49 -14.40 -11.49
N GLU A 266 4.98 -13.83 -12.60
CA GLU A 266 5.91 -12.71 -12.58
C GLU A 266 5.21 -11.43 -12.10
N PRO A 267 3.96 -11.11 -12.54
CA PRO A 267 3.18 -10.06 -11.91
C PRO A 267 2.65 -10.45 -10.53
N PHE A 268 2.56 -11.74 -10.18
CA PHE A 268 2.24 -12.17 -8.80
C PHE A 268 3.44 -11.98 -7.88
N ALA A 269 4.65 -12.33 -8.31
CA ALA A 269 5.89 -12.06 -7.59
C ALA A 269 6.10 -10.55 -7.46
N ALA A 270 5.90 -9.79 -8.54
CA ALA A 270 5.94 -8.34 -8.51
C ALA A 270 4.84 -7.74 -7.63
N SER A 271 3.59 -8.23 -7.71
CA SER A 271 2.47 -7.78 -6.87
C SER A 271 2.63 -8.20 -5.42
N LEU A 272 3.24 -9.36 -5.14
CA LEU A 272 3.58 -9.82 -3.81
C LEU A 272 4.71 -8.96 -3.25
N LEU A 273 5.80 -8.75 -4.01
CA LEU A 273 6.89 -7.85 -3.65
C LEU A 273 6.41 -6.40 -3.49
N GLU A 274 5.50 -5.92 -4.34
CA GLU A 274 4.89 -4.60 -4.26
C GLU A 274 3.95 -4.52 -3.05
N SER A 275 3.10 -5.52 -2.83
CA SER A 275 2.23 -5.63 -1.65
C SER A 275 3.04 -5.72 -0.37
N LEU A 276 4.21 -6.37 -0.39
CA LEU A 276 5.18 -6.48 0.71
C LEU A 276 6.02 -5.22 0.88
N THR A 277 6.32 -4.51 -0.20
CA THR A 277 6.95 -3.17 -0.15
C THR A 277 5.95 -2.18 0.45
N GLU A 278 4.68 -2.26 0.06
CA GLU A 278 3.57 -1.55 0.68
C GLU A 278 3.37 -2.00 2.13
N LEU A 279 3.41 -3.30 2.42
CA LEU A 279 3.37 -3.85 3.77
C LEU A 279 4.54 -3.32 4.60
N SER A 280 5.72 -3.18 4.00
CA SER A 280 6.90 -2.62 4.65
C SER A 280 6.71 -1.12 4.89
N ARG A 281 5.99 -0.39 4.03
CA ARG A 281 5.62 1.02 4.23
C ARG A 281 4.55 1.19 5.32
N ILE A 282 3.59 0.27 5.39
CA ILE A 282 2.47 0.29 6.34
C ILE A 282 2.92 -0.20 7.72
N ALA A 283 3.54 -1.39 7.78
CA ALA A 283 4.04 -1.97 9.02
C ALA A 283 5.27 -1.21 9.56
N TRP A 284 6.10 -0.67 8.66
CA TRP A 284 7.27 0.11 9.03
C TRP A 284 7.15 1.49 8.44
N ARG A 285 6.98 2.45 9.33
CA ARG A 285 7.14 3.87 9.08
C ARG A 285 8.58 4.18 8.68
N ALA A 286 9.03 3.70 7.53
CA ALA A 286 10.18 4.21 6.82
C ALA A 286 9.60 5.07 5.71
N PHE A 287 9.46 6.38 5.98
CA PHE A 287 9.61 7.30 4.86
C PHE A 287 10.95 6.94 4.19
N GLU A 288 10.96 6.80 2.86
CA GLU A 288 12.17 7.09 2.11
C GLU A 288 12.67 8.43 2.69
N GLN A 289 13.85 8.45 3.31
CA GLN A 289 14.36 9.73 3.83
C GLN A 289 14.20 10.74 2.71
N PRO A 290 13.54 11.89 2.96
CA PRO A 290 13.26 12.86 1.92
C PRO A 290 14.59 13.19 1.27
N VAL A 291 14.75 12.73 0.03
CA VAL A 291 16.02 12.87 -0.66
C VAL A 291 16.14 14.35 -1.01
N ARG A 292 17.02 15.04 -0.28
CA ARG A 292 17.21 16.47 -0.51
C ARG A 292 18.02 16.65 -1.78
N PRO A 293 17.53 17.42 -2.77
CA PRO A 293 18.37 17.76 -3.91
C PRO A 293 19.59 18.53 -3.40
N TYR A 294 20.78 18.07 -3.79
CA TYR A 294 22.01 18.71 -3.37
C TYR A 294 22.06 20.15 -3.88
N ALA A 295 22.32 21.08 -2.96
CA ALA A 295 22.69 22.45 -3.27
C ALA A 295 23.76 22.90 -2.29
N ALA A 296 24.85 23.48 -2.81
CA ALA A 296 25.95 23.99 -1.98
C ALA A 296 25.51 25.08 -0.98
N SER A 297 24.34 25.71 -1.21
CA SER A 297 23.74 26.72 -0.33
C SER A 297 22.93 26.14 0.83
N GLN A 298 22.67 24.83 0.84
CA GLN A 298 21.89 24.17 1.88
C GLN A 298 22.79 23.63 2.99
N THR A 299 22.17 23.32 4.13
CA THR A 299 22.81 22.62 5.25
C THR A 299 22.32 21.19 5.25
N PHE A 300 23.22 20.26 5.59
CA PHE A 300 22.91 18.85 5.66
C PHE A 300 23.35 18.26 7.00
N ALA A 301 22.60 17.29 7.50
CA ALA A 301 22.93 16.55 8.71
C ALA A 301 23.52 15.17 8.39
N VAL A 302 24.35 14.65 9.29
CA VAL A 302 24.84 13.27 9.19
C VAL A 302 23.65 12.31 9.19
N GLY A 303 23.65 11.39 8.25
CA GLY A 303 22.58 10.44 8.00
C GLY A 303 21.53 10.92 6.99
N GLU A 304 21.54 12.18 6.53
CA GLU A 304 20.59 12.63 5.50
C GLU A 304 20.85 11.99 4.13
N LEU A 305 19.78 11.71 3.39
CA LEU A 305 19.82 11.27 1.99
C LEU A 305 19.81 12.48 1.05
N VAL A 306 20.76 12.52 0.14
CA VAL A 306 21.01 13.64 -0.78
C VAL A 306 20.97 13.14 -2.23
N GLU A 307 20.29 13.85 -3.12
CA GLU A 307 20.29 13.58 -4.57
C GLU A 307 21.22 14.57 -5.26
N HIS A 308 22.39 14.08 -5.68
CA HIS A 308 23.36 14.84 -6.42
C HIS A 308 23.17 14.61 -7.94
N PRO A 309 23.10 15.67 -8.77
CA PRO A 309 22.84 15.53 -10.21
C PRO A 309 23.81 14.60 -10.96
N LYS A 310 25.05 14.49 -10.47
CA LYS A 310 26.10 13.65 -11.06
C LYS A 310 26.23 12.25 -10.44
N PHE A 311 26.00 12.11 -9.14
CA PHE A 311 26.32 10.90 -8.39
C PHE A 311 25.08 10.10 -7.98
N GLY A 312 23.88 10.64 -8.25
CA GLY A 312 22.62 10.03 -7.86
C GLY A 312 22.35 10.24 -6.37
N ARG A 313 21.77 9.23 -5.72
CA ARG A 313 21.37 9.30 -4.31
C ARG A 313 22.51 8.83 -3.42
N GLY A 314 22.85 9.58 -2.38
CA GLY A 314 23.87 9.21 -1.41
C GLY A 314 23.51 9.61 0.01
N THR A 315 24.18 9.01 1.00
CA THR A 315 23.93 9.25 2.43
C THR A 315 25.07 10.02 3.07
N VAL A 316 24.77 11.12 3.78
CA VAL A 316 25.80 11.94 4.44
C VAL A 316 26.43 11.15 5.60
N LEU A 317 27.71 10.82 5.49
CA LEU A 317 28.48 10.12 6.52
C LEU A 317 29.08 11.04 7.58
N SER A 318 29.51 12.23 7.17
CA SER A 318 30.13 13.21 8.07
C SER A 318 29.78 14.64 7.63
N CYS A 319 29.69 15.54 8.59
CA CYS A 319 29.42 16.95 8.34
C CYS A 319 30.46 17.81 9.05
N MET A 320 31.34 18.44 8.26
CA MET A 320 32.34 19.42 8.69
C MET A 320 31.88 20.84 8.29
N ALA A 321 32.54 21.86 8.82
CA ALA A 321 32.11 23.26 8.70
C ALA A 321 31.67 23.69 7.28
N GLN A 322 32.39 23.30 6.22
CA GLN A 322 32.03 23.63 4.84
C GLN A 322 32.00 22.41 3.91
N ARG A 323 32.06 21.20 4.48
CA ARG A 323 32.13 19.97 3.70
C ARG A 323 31.28 18.88 4.33
N ILE A 324 30.60 18.12 3.49
CA ILE A 324 29.96 16.87 3.86
C ILE A 324 30.65 15.73 3.14
N ASP A 325 30.86 14.61 3.82
CA ASP A 325 31.19 13.36 3.15
C ASP A 325 29.88 12.61 2.90
N VAL A 326 29.67 12.14 1.67
CA VAL A 326 28.46 11.44 1.25
C VAL A 326 28.86 10.12 0.59
N GLU A 327 28.24 9.03 1.02
CA GLU A 327 28.41 7.71 0.40
C GLU A 327 27.39 7.56 -0.74
N PHE A 328 27.87 7.45 -1.98
CA PHE A 328 27.07 7.19 -3.17
C PHE A 328 27.28 5.74 -3.65
N PRO A 329 26.49 5.23 -4.62
CA PRO A 329 26.67 3.87 -5.15
C PRO A 329 28.03 3.64 -5.81
N ASP A 330 28.70 4.71 -6.28
CA ASP A 330 30.04 4.68 -6.87
C ASP A 330 31.17 4.96 -5.86
N GLY A 331 30.83 5.13 -4.57
CA GLY A 331 31.75 5.30 -3.46
C GLY A 331 31.58 6.61 -2.69
N LYS A 332 32.53 6.88 -1.80
CA LYS A 332 32.55 8.08 -0.94
C LYS A 332 32.99 9.33 -1.70
N HIS A 333 32.19 10.40 -1.65
CA HIS A 333 32.52 11.71 -2.22
C HIS A 333 32.40 12.82 -1.18
N THR A 334 33.28 13.83 -1.26
CA THR A 334 33.20 15.03 -0.41
C THR A 334 32.55 16.18 -1.18
N LEU A 335 31.44 16.70 -0.67
CA LEU A 335 30.68 17.81 -1.26
C LEU A 335 30.81 19.07 -0.40
N VAL A 336 30.60 20.25 -1.00
CA VAL A 336 30.64 21.54 -0.31
C VAL A 336 29.22 21.91 0.14
N HIS A 337 29.06 22.45 1.34
CA HIS A 337 27.76 22.92 1.84
C HIS A 337 27.93 24.17 2.71
N VAL A 338 26.81 24.85 3.02
CA VAL A 338 26.82 26.03 3.90
C VAL A 338 26.98 25.59 5.34
N ALA A 339 27.88 26.27 6.08
CA ALA A 339 28.06 26.02 7.51
C ALA A 339 26.75 26.26 8.27
N PRO A 340 26.37 25.40 9.23
CA PRO A 340 25.22 25.67 10.09
C PRO A 340 25.42 27.01 10.81
N ARG A 341 24.41 27.87 10.79
CA ARG A 341 24.43 29.12 11.55
C ARG A 341 24.57 28.77 13.04
N LYS A 342 25.64 29.27 13.67
CA LYS A 342 25.85 29.18 15.11
C LYS A 342 24.77 29.94 15.87
#